data_AF-A0A2R7QP95-F1
#
_entry.id   AF-A0A2R7QP95-F1
#
_cell.length_a   1.000
_cell.length_b   1.000
_cell.length_c   1.000
_cell.angle_alpha   90.00
_cell.angle_beta   90.00
_cell.angle_gamma   90.00
#
_symmetry.space_group_name_H-M   'P 1'
#
loop_
_entity.id
_entity.type
_entity.pdbx_description
1 polymer ?
#
loop_
_entity_poly.entity_id
_entity_poly.type
_entity_poly.pdbx_seq_one_letter_code
_entity_poly.pdbx_strand_id
1 'polypeptide(L)'
;MVSVIEGAPAICVPAGAKKNFSVKSVRLIHESRADAKLVWSISALPASQRFVLRPGQCLLHGTDLAGYTQDVPPSALTEVGRYTFRLNAVAVKRSDLISYLGSFCLRSRGSVC
;
A
#
# COMPACT_ATOMS: atom_id res chain seq x y z
N MET A 1 -2.76 2.88 8.28
CA MET A 1 -2.86 4.36 8.17
C MET A 1 -2.07 4.80 6.95
N VAL A 2 -2.47 5.88 6.26
CA VAL A 2 -1.65 6.46 5.18
C VAL A 2 -0.92 7.69 5.71
N SER A 3 0.35 7.83 5.37
CA SER A 3 1.17 9.00 5.67
C SER A 3 1.90 9.44 4.41
N VAL A 4 2.38 10.69 4.37
CA VAL A 4 3.31 11.16 3.33
C VAL A 4 4.71 11.12 3.92
N ILE A 5 5.63 10.41 3.27
CA ILE A 5 7.04 10.28 3.66
C ILE A 5 7.86 10.61 2.43
N GLU A 6 8.82 11.54 2.56
CA GLU A 6 9.67 12.00 1.44
C GLU A 6 8.86 12.49 0.22
N GLY A 7 7.68 13.07 0.46
CA GLY A 7 6.79 13.55 -0.61
C GLY A 7 5.98 12.46 -1.32
N ALA A 8 6.18 11.18 -0.98
CA ALA A 8 5.43 10.06 -1.53
C ALA A 8 4.41 9.51 -0.50
N PRO A 9 3.21 9.09 -0.94
CA PRO A 9 2.25 8.48 -0.05
C PRO A 9 2.69 7.06 0.33
N ALA A 10 2.46 6.67 1.58
CA ALA A 10 2.91 5.42 2.15
C ALA A 10 1.83 4.79 3.02
N ILE A 11 1.71 3.46 2.97
CA ILE A 11 0.85 2.71 3.89
C ILE A 11 1.67 2.22 5.09
N CYS A 12 1.22 2.62 6.28
CA CYS A 12 1.86 2.32 7.55
C CYS A 12 1.08 1.27 8.35
N VAL A 13 1.83 0.33 8.91
CA VAL A 13 1.33 -0.59 9.93
C VAL A 13 1.22 0.18 11.26
N PRO A 14 0.12 0.06 12.01
CA PRO A 14 -0.03 0.73 13.31
C PRO A 14 1.13 0.42 14.27
N ALA A 15 1.66 1.43 14.96
CA ALA A 15 2.76 1.26 15.92
C ALA A 15 2.39 0.33 17.09
N GLY A 16 1.11 0.33 17.50
CA GLY A 16 0.60 -0.57 18.54
C GLY A 16 0.39 -2.03 18.10
N ALA A 17 0.76 -2.38 16.85
CA ALA A 17 0.64 -3.76 16.39
C ALA A 17 1.65 -4.65 17.16
N LYS A 18 1.19 -5.81 17.64
CA LYS A 18 2.01 -6.68 18.52
C LYS A 18 2.99 -7.60 17.79
N LYS A 19 3.02 -7.58 16.46
CA LYS A 19 3.70 -8.58 15.62
C LYS A 19 4.34 -7.92 14.41
N ASN A 20 5.29 -8.63 13.80
CA ASN A 20 5.81 -8.29 12.47
C ASN A 20 4.92 -8.90 11.39
N PHE A 21 4.83 -8.23 10.24
CA PHE A 21 3.93 -8.57 9.15
C PHE A 21 4.71 -8.82 7.87
N SER A 22 4.56 -10.02 7.35
CA SER A 22 5.10 -10.44 6.07
C SER A 22 4.16 -9.99 4.95
N VAL A 23 4.62 -9.06 4.10
CA VAL A 23 3.81 -8.46 3.04
C VAL A 23 3.47 -9.52 1.99
N LYS A 24 2.18 -9.71 1.70
CA LYS A 24 1.70 -10.60 0.64
C LYS A 24 1.49 -9.85 -0.67
N SER A 25 0.79 -8.72 -0.59
CA SER A 25 0.54 -7.86 -1.74
C SER A 25 0.16 -6.47 -1.29
N VAL A 26 0.42 -5.50 -2.16
CA VAL A 26 0.04 -4.10 -1.96
C VAL A 26 -0.62 -3.61 -3.22
N ARG A 27 -1.74 -2.92 -3.05
CA ARG A 27 -2.50 -2.31 -4.15
C ARG A 27 -2.80 -0.88 -3.81
N LEU A 28 -2.68 -0.02 -4.80
CA LEU A 28 -3.17 1.35 -4.75
C LEU A 28 -4.23 1.51 -5.83
N ILE A 29 -5.42 1.92 -5.41
CA ILE A 29 -6.59 2.06 -6.28
C ILE A 29 -7.00 3.52 -6.26
N HIS A 30 -7.15 4.13 -7.42
CA HIS A 30 -7.80 5.43 -7.58
C HIS A 30 -9.30 5.21 -7.72
N GLU A 31 -10.04 5.76 -6.77
CA GLU A 31 -11.50 5.71 -6.71
C GLU A 31 -12.03 6.94 -7.43
N SER A 32 -12.49 6.77 -8.67
CA SER A 32 -13.22 7.82 -9.40
C SER A 32 -14.73 7.58 -9.27
N ARG A 33 -15.54 8.60 -9.55
CA ARG A 33 -17.02 8.48 -9.48
C ARG A 33 -17.60 7.47 -10.48
N ALA A 34 -16.88 7.17 -11.56
CA ALA A 34 -17.35 6.31 -12.63
C ALA A 34 -16.71 4.91 -12.61
N ASP A 35 -15.46 4.78 -12.13
CA ASP A 35 -14.74 3.51 -12.07
C ASP A 35 -13.58 3.54 -11.05
N ALA A 36 -13.13 2.35 -10.62
CA ALA A 36 -11.95 2.16 -9.77
C ALA A 36 -10.76 1.70 -10.61
N LYS A 37 -9.69 2.51 -10.66
CA LYS A 37 -8.48 2.23 -11.44
C LYS A 37 -7.37 1.73 -10.54
N LEU A 38 -6.83 0.53 -10.83
CA LEU A 38 -5.63 0.04 -10.15
C LEU A 38 -4.40 0.79 -10.69
N VAL A 39 -3.73 1.59 -9.85
CA VAL A 39 -2.63 2.48 -10.27
C VAL A 39 -1.25 1.96 -9.87
N TRP A 40 -1.18 1.05 -8.90
CA TRP A 40 0.04 0.35 -8.52
C TRP A 40 -0.34 -0.97 -7.84
N SER A 41 0.36 -2.05 -8.17
CA SER A 41 0.15 -3.35 -7.54
C SER A 41 1.44 -4.15 -7.53
N ILE A 42 1.78 -4.68 -6.36
CA ILE A 42 2.86 -5.65 -6.19
C ILE A 42 2.36 -6.86 -5.43
N SER A 43 2.86 -8.04 -5.80
CA SER A 43 2.46 -9.32 -5.20
C SER A 43 3.70 -10.19 -4.99
N ALA A 44 3.82 -10.81 -3.80
CA ALA A 44 4.95 -11.69 -3.50
C ALA A 44 4.94 -12.93 -4.39
N LEU A 45 6.08 -13.29 -4.98
CA LEU A 45 6.23 -14.52 -5.74
C LEU A 45 6.07 -15.75 -4.82
N PRO A 46 5.51 -16.86 -5.32
CA PRO A 46 5.49 -18.13 -4.58
C PRO A 46 6.93 -18.51 -4.18
N ALA A 47 7.16 -18.79 -2.89
CA ALA A 47 8.46 -19.14 -2.31
C ALA A 47 9.52 -18.01 -2.19
N SER A 48 9.20 -16.75 -2.51
CA SER A 48 10.10 -15.63 -2.24
C SER A 48 10.24 -15.29 -0.75
N GLN A 49 11.40 -14.77 -0.36
CA GLN A 49 11.57 -14.16 0.96
C GLN A 49 10.74 -12.88 1.00
N ARG A 50 9.61 -12.95 1.69
CA ARG A 50 8.67 -11.83 1.80
C ARG A 50 9.26 -10.70 2.64
N PHE A 51 9.05 -9.48 2.18
CA PHE A 51 9.37 -8.28 2.92
C PHE A 51 8.59 -8.24 4.24
N VAL A 52 9.28 -7.88 5.33
CA VAL A 52 8.70 -7.85 6.68
C VAL A 52 8.60 -6.41 7.16
N LEU A 53 7.36 -5.95 7.35
CA LEU A 53 7.05 -4.69 8.01
C LEU A 53 6.94 -4.89 9.52
N ARG A 54 7.69 -4.08 10.28
CA ARG A 54 7.55 -3.98 11.74
C ARG A 54 6.42 -3.00 12.10
N PRO A 55 5.85 -3.10 13.31
CA PRO A 55 4.93 -2.10 13.81
C PRO A 55 5.50 -0.67 13.67
N GLY A 56 4.70 0.26 13.16
CA GLY A 56 5.11 1.65 12.93
C GLY A 56 5.89 1.88 11.64
N GLN A 57 6.33 0.84 10.94
CA GLN A 57 6.96 1.00 9.62
C GLN A 57 5.92 1.21 8.53
N CYS A 58 6.36 1.91 7.49
CA CYS A 58 5.57 2.25 6.33
C CYS A 58 6.21 1.70 5.06
N LEU A 59 5.36 1.36 4.09
CA LEU A 59 5.77 1.03 2.75
C LEU A 59 5.37 2.16 1.81
N LEU A 60 6.34 2.73 1.10
CA LEU A 60 6.16 3.83 0.17
C LEU A 60 5.48 3.34 -1.12
N HIS A 61 4.67 4.20 -1.73
CA HIS A 61 4.22 3.99 -3.10
C HIS A 61 5.42 3.83 -4.04
N GLY A 62 5.38 2.82 -4.90
CA GLY A 62 6.41 2.57 -5.89
C GLY A 62 7.71 1.99 -5.35
N THR A 63 7.75 1.55 -4.08
CA THR A 63 8.88 0.76 -3.58
C THR A 63 9.04 -0.51 -4.42
N ASP A 64 10.26 -0.74 -4.89
CA ASP A 64 10.65 -2.01 -5.49
C ASP A 64 11.05 -3.00 -4.38
N LEU A 65 10.41 -4.17 -4.38
CA LEU A 65 10.64 -5.21 -3.37
C LEU A 65 11.19 -6.46 -4.05
N ALA A 66 12.41 -6.85 -3.69
CA ALA A 66 12.99 -8.09 -4.17
C ALA A 66 12.08 -9.29 -3.85
N GLY A 67 11.84 -10.14 -4.84
CA GLY A 67 10.94 -11.29 -4.72
C GLY A 67 9.45 -10.99 -4.93
N TYR A 68 9.09 -9.78 -5.37
CA TYR A 68 7.73 -9.40 -5.72
C TYR A 68 7.59 -9.21 -7.22
N THR A 69 6.44 -9.58 -7.77
CA THR A 69 6.02 -9.18 -9.12
C THR A 69 5.35 -7.83 -9.04
N GLN A 70 5.72 -6.91 -9.93
CA GLN A 70 4.96 -5.68 -10.16
C GLN A 70 3.84 -5.98 -11.17
N ASP A 71 2.64 -6.31 -10.66
CA ASP A 71 1.47 -6.58 -11.51
C ASP A 71 1.04 -5.31 -12.26
N VAL A 72 1.15 -4.15 -11.58
CA VAL A 72 0.96 -2.83 -12.16
C VAL A 72 2.12 -1.94 -11.69
N PRO A 73 2.97 -1.44 -12.60
CA PRO A 73 4.10 -0.59 -12.22
C PRO A 73 3.60 0.74 -11.63
N PRO A 74 4.37 1.34 -10.70
CA PRO A 74 3.97 2.60 -10.10
C PRO A 74 3.98 3.71 -11.16
N SER A 75 2.96 4.56 -11.10
CA SER A 75 2.84 5.74 -11.97
C SER A 75 2.73 7.01 -11.12
N ALA A 76 3.07 8.16 -11.72
CA ALA A 76 2.88 9.44 -11.05
C ALA A 76 1.38 9.63 -10.73
N LEU A 77 1.07 9.92 -9.46
CA LEU A 77 -0.30 10.17 -9.03
C LEU A 77 -0.67 11.61 -9.38
N THR A 78 -1.28 11.80 -10.54
CA THR A 78 -1.65 13.13 -11.07
C THR A 78 -3.16 13.36 -11.09
N GLU A 79 -3.95 12.29 -11.05
CA GLU A 79 -5.40 12.35 -11.14
C GLU A 79 -6.01 12.77 -9.78
N VAL A 80 -6.74 13.88 -9.75
CA VAL A 80 -7.45 14.33 -8.53
C VAL A 80 -8.45 13.25 -8.10
N GLY A 81 -8.56 13.01 -6.80
CA GLY A 81 -9.53 12.07 -6.25
C GLY A 81 -9.04 11.30 -5.03
N ARG A 82 -9.84 10.32 -4.63
CA ARG A 82 -9.50 9.44 -3.51
C ARG A 82 -8.66 8.29 -4.01
N TYR A 83 -7.58 8.02 -3.30
CA TYR A 83 -6.75 6.86 -3.49
C TYR A 83 -6.86 5.95 -2.27
N THR A 84 -7.01 4.65 -2.48
CA THR A 84 -7.10 3.63 -1.43
C THR A 84 -5.92 2.67 -1.55
N PHE A 85 -5.07 2.64 -0.53
CA PHE A 85 -4.11 1.57 -0.31
C PHE A 85 -4.79 0.37 0.33
N ARG A 86 -4.42 -0.81 -0.18
CA ARG A 86 -4.67 -2.09 0.45
C ARG A 86 -3.36 -2.85 0.56
N LEU A 87 -2.91 -3.07 1.79
CA LEU A 87 -1.77 -3.91 2.13
C LEU A 87 -2.31 -5.21 2.71
N ASN A 88 -2.12 -6.32 2.01
CA ASN A 88 -2.39 -7.64 2.54
C ASN A 88 -1.08 -8.21 3.10
N ALA A 89 -1.10 -8.72 4.32
CA ALA A 89 0.07 -9.28 4.99
C ALA A 89 -0.31 -10.49 5.86
N VAL A 90 0.68 -11.30 6.21
CA VAL A 90 0.53 -12.43 7.14
C VAL A 90 1.41 -12.16 8.35
N ALA A 91 0.89 -12.38 9.55
CA ALA A 91 1.71 -12.24 10.75
C ALA A 91 2.80 -13.33 10.76
N VAL A 92 4.06 -12.99 11.06
CA VAL A 92 5.22 -13.92 10.94
C VAL A 92 5.09 -15.19 11.82
N LYS A 93 4.12 -15.25 12.75
CA LYS A 93 3.85 -16.41 13.63
C LYS A 93 2.39 -16.91 13.59
N ARG A 94 1.60 -16.54 12.57
CA ARG A 94 0.23 -17.05 12.34
C ARG A 94 -0.09 -17.05 10.85
N SER A 95 -0.96 -17.95 10.41
CA SER A 95 -1.37 -18.04 9.01
C SER A 95 -2.49 -17.06 8.64
N ASP A 96 -2.99 -16.28 9.61
CA ASP A 96 -4.10 -15.34 9.38
C ASP A 96 -3.67 -14.22 8.45
N LEU A 97 -4.43 -14.05 7.36
CA LEU A 97 -4.28 -12.91 6.46
C LEU A 97 -4.86 -11.67 7.13
N ILE A 98 -4.05 -10.62 7.22
CA ILE A 98 -4.43 -9.32 7.75
C ILE A 98 -4.39 -8.31 6.60
N SER A 99 -5.46 -7.56 6.46
CA SER A 99 -5.56 -6.48 5.48
C SER A 99 -5.51 -5.13 6.18
N TYR A 100 -4.55 -4.30 5.82
CA TYR A 100 -4.51 -2.90 6.19
C TYR A 100 -5.06 -2.06 5.04
N LEU A 101 -6.04 -1.23 5.35
CA LEU A 101 -6.62 -0.27 4.42
C LEU A 101 -6.26 1.14 4.87
N GLY A 102 -6.07 2.02 3.91
CA GLY A 102 -5.89 3.43 4.17
C GLY A 102 -6.16 4.22 2.92
N SER A 103 -6.86 5.34 3.05
CA SER A 103 -7.17 6.20 1.93
C SER A 103 -6.60 7.59 2.13
N PHE A 104 -6.25 8.25 1.03
CA PHE A 104 -5.85 9.64 1.00
C PHE A 104 -6.47 10.32 -0.23
N CYS A 105 -6.38 11.63 -0.26
CA CYS A 105 -6.96 12.44 -1.32
C CYS A 105 -5.89 13.25 -2.01
N LEU A 106 -5.78 13.10 -3.33
CA LEU A 106 -5.04 14.03 -4.15
C LEU A 106 -5.99 15.14 -4.58
N ARG A 107 -5.67 16.39 -4.24
CA ARG A 107 -6.50 17.57 -4.52
C ARG A 107 -5.72 18.53 -5.40
N SER A 108 -6.38 19.13 -6.38
CA SER A 108 -5.90 20.40 -6.95
C SER A 108 -6.14 21.52 -5.93
N ARG A 109 -5.35 22.61 -6.00
CA ARG A 109 -5.54 23.77 -5.11
C ARG A 109 -7.01 24.21 -5.14
N GLY A 110 -7.66 24.21 -3.98
CA GLY A 110 -9.05 24.66 -3.80
C GLY A 110 -10.14 23.60 -3.95
N SER A 111 -9.81 22.33 -4.19
CA SER A 111 -10.80 21.26 -4.38
C SER A 111 -11.07 20.45 -3.11
N VAL A 112 -12.32 20.13 -2.85
CA VAL A 112 -12.75 19.22 -1.78
C VAL A 112 -12.84 17.80 -2.35
N CYS A 113 -12.18 16.86 -1.68
CA CYS A 113 -12.67 15.48 -1.58
C CYS A 113 -13.81 15.50 -0.56
#